data_AF-A0A2N6B384-F1
#
_entry.id   AF-A0A2N6B384-F1
#
_cell.length_a   1.000
_cell.length_b   1.000
_cell.length_c   1.000
_cell.angle_alpha   90.00
_cell.angle_beta   90.00
_cell.angle_gamma   90.00
#
_symmetry.space_group_name_H-M   'P 1'
#
loop_
_entity.id
_entity.type
_entity.pdbx_description
1 polymer ?
#
loop_
_entity_poly.entity_id
_entity_poly.type
_entity_poly.pdbx_seq_one_letter_code
_entity_poly.pdbx_strand_id
1 'polypeptide(L)'
;MTPVGQCLVAFLFGSVVGFLVQRSRFCNTAALRDAMLFKSFRNTKALLVAMIILTIGFTGFISIGEGHTMHFDVGLNTIAGLFIFGIGMVLAGACTVSTWVKTGEGNIGALWALLFTFVGMFLFSLVWSWNYWPPAPASMTGEINLEALQLGFSNAATLQEKFGIPAIAFGIVQAAVLALIYLAILKKEAAQHQRHVEAQQARAARKTAEGTAEAAQ
;
A
#
# COMPACT_ATOMS: atom_id res chain seq x y z
N MET A 1 -6.25 30.83 -4.20
CA MET A 1 -7.10 30.10 -5.18
C MET A 1 -8.54 30.16 -4.69
N THR A 2 -9.54 30.31 -5.55
CA THR A 2 -10.95 30.32 -5.10
C THR A 2 -11.36 28.90 -4.64
N PRO A 3 -12.21 28.75 -3.61
CA PRO A 3 -12.64 27.43 -3.12
C PRO A 3 -13.28 26.56 -4.20
N VAL A 4 -14.04 27.19 -5.11
CA VAL A 4 -14.67 26.52 -6.25
C VAL A 4 -13.62 25.96 -7.22
N GLY A 5 -12.53 26.70 -7.46
CA GLY A 5 -11.43 26.25 -8.30
C GLY A 5 -10.72 25.02 -7.73
N GLN A 6 -10.51 24.97 -6.41
CA GLN A 6 -9.92 23.81 -5.74
C GLN A 6 -10.81 22.58 -5.84
N CYS A 7 -12.12 22.72 -5.66
CA CYS A 7 -13.08 21.63 -5.81
C CYS A 7 -13.09 21.07 -7.23
N LEU A 8 -13.06 21.92 -8.26
CA LEU A 8 -13.03 21.48 -9.65
C LEU A 8 -11.73 20.73 -9.99
N VAL A 9 -10.59 21.25 -9.55
CA VAL A 9 -9.29 20.57 -9.75
C VAL A 9 -9.28 19.22 -9.03
N ALA A 10 -9.75 19.16 -7.78
CA ALA A 10 -9.84 17.92 -7.01
C ALA A 10 -10.78 16.91 -7.67
N PHE A 11 -11.91 17.36 -8.21
CA PHE A 11 -12.86 16.50 -8.92
C PHE A 11 -12.24 15.92 -10.21
N LEU A 12 -11.66 16.77 -11.06
CA LEU A 12 -11.01 16.33 -12.29
C LEU A 12 -9.85 15.37 -12.01
N PHE A 13 -9.00 15.70 -11.03
CA PHE A 13 -7.91 14.84 -10.60
C PHE A 13 -8.43 13.50 -10.08
N GLY A 14 -9.44 13.51 -9.20
CA GLY A 14 -10.08 12.32 -8.66
C GLY A 14 -10.69 11.43 -9.75
N SER A 15 -11.37 12.03 -10.74
CA SER A 15 -11.94 11.28 -11.88
C SER A 15 -10.85 10.61 -12.73
N VAL A 16 -9.77 11.33 -13.05
CA VAL A 16 -8.66 10.78 -13.84
C VAL A 16 -7.96 9.65 -13.08
N VAL A 17 -7.65 9.85 -11.80
CA VAL A 17 -7.04 8.81 -10.96
C VAL A 17 -7.97 7.60 -10.84
N GLY A 18 -9.26 7.81 -10.60
CA GLY A 18 -10.25 6.73 -10.54
C GLY A 18 -10.30 5.90 -11.82
N PHE A 19 -10.31 6.55 -12.99
CA PHE A 19 -10.29 5.87 -14.29
C PHE A 19 -9.01 5.06 -14.51
N LEU A 20 -7.84 5.60 -14.13
CA LEU A 20 -6.56 4.90 -14.22
C LEU A 20 -6.52 3.66 -13.30
N VAL A 21 -7.05 3.78 -12.08
CA VAL A 21 -7.10 2.65 -11.12
C VAL A 21 -8.06 1.57 -11.60
N GLN A 22 -9.20 1.96 -12.20
CA GLN A 22 -10.16 1.02 -12.81
C GLN A 22 -9.50 0.18 -13.92
N ARG A 23 -8.80 0.84 -14.85
CA ARG A 23 -8.14 0.14 -15.97
C ARG A 23 -6.97 -0.73 -15.52
N SER A 24 -6.25 -0.33 -14.48
CA SER A 24 -5.07 -1.06 -13.98
C SER A 24 -5.42 -2.23 -13.05
N ARG A 25 -6.69 -2.37 -12.61
CA ARG A 25 -7.13 -3.35 -11.60
C ARG A 25 -6.18 -3.41 -10.39
N PHE A 26 -5.74 -2.24 -9.94
CA PHE A 26 -4.70 -2.11 -8.93
C PHE A 26 -5.25 -2.47 -7.54
N CYS A 27 -4.70 -3.52 -6.93
CA CYS A 27 -5.05 -3.92 -5.57
C CYS A 27 -3.76 -4.23 -4.79
N ASN A 28 -3.46 -3.42 -3.77
CA ASN A 28 -2.26 -3.57 -2.95
C ASN A 28 -2.22 -4.96 -2.28
N THR A 29 -3.35 -5.39 -1.72
CA THR A 29 -3.48 -6.70 -1.07
C THR A 29 -3.22 -7.86 -2.04
N ALA A 30 -3.75 -7.76 -3.27
CA ALA A 30 -3.50 -8.77 -4.31
C ALA A 30 -2.02 -8.74 -4.74
N ALA A 31 -1.41 -7.56 -4.86
CA ALA A 31 0.00 -7.43 -5.22
C ALA A 31 0.94 -8.11 -4.20
N LEU A 32 0.62 -8.03 -2.91
CA LEU A 32 1.39 -8.71 -1.85
C LEU A 32 1.11 -10.22 -1.83
N ARG A 33 -0.16 -10.62 -1.93
CA ARG A 33 -0.54 -12.05 -2.00
C ARG A 33 0.08 -12.75 -3.20
N ASP A 34 0.02 -12.13 -4.38
CA ASP A 34 0.51 -12.73 -5.63
C ASP A 34 2.04 -12.84 -5.65
N ALA A 35 2.74 -11.90 -5.01
CA ALA A 35 4.19 -11.98 -4.79
C ALA A 35 4.57 -13.14 -3.87
N MET A 36 3.85 -13.33 -2.76
CA MET A 36 4.15 -14.36 -1.76
C MET A 36 3.75 -15.76 -2.24
N LEU A 37 2.53 -15.91 -2.77
CA LEU A 37 1.93 -17.21 -3.07
C LEU A 37 2.27 -17.71 -4.47
N PHE A 38 2.20 -16.84 -5.48
CA PHE A 38 2.36 -17.23 -6.89
C PHE A 38 3.71 -16.84 -7.49
N LYS A 39 4.58 -16.14 -6.74
CA LYS A 39 5.81 -15.52 -7.26
C LYS A 39 5.58 -14.70 -8.54
N SER A 40 4.39 -14.13 -8.68
CA SER A 40 4.03 -13.28 -9.81
C SER A 40 4.19 -11.82 -9.39
N PHE A 41 5.15 -11.13 -10.00
CA PHE A 41 5.51 -9.77 -9.59
C PHE A 41 4.90 -8.68 -10.47
N ARG A 42 3.93 -9.00 -11.34
CA ARG A 42 3.29 -8.02 -12.25
C ARG A 42 2.70 -6.83 -11.47
N ASN A 43 1.83 -7.11 -10.52
CA ASN A 43 1.15 -6.09 -9.71
C ASN A 43 2.08 -5.48 -8.66
N THR A 44 2.99 -6.27 -8.12
CA THR A 44 3.99 -5.84 -7.13
C THR A 44 4.97 -4.84 -7.71
N LYS A 45 5.43 -5.03 -8.95
CA LYS A 45 6.29 -4.08 -9.67
C LYS A 45 5.59 -2.72 -9.86
N ALA A 46 4.33 -2.73 -10.29
CA ALA A 46 3.56 -1.51 -10.43
C ALA A 46 3.41 -0.76 -9.09
N LEU A 47 3.21 -1.51 -8.00
CA LEU A 47 3.12 -0.93 -6.66
C LEU A 47 4.44 -0.33 -6.17
N LEU A 48 5.56 -1.04 -6.36
CA LEU A 48 6.89 -0.53 -6.03
C LEU A 48 7.20 0.78 -6.78
N VAL A 49 6.93 0.82 -8.09
CA VAL A 49 7.14 2.02 -8.91
C VAL A 49 6.24 3.17 -8.44
N ALA A 50 4.95 2.91 -8.16
CA ALA A 50 4.05 3.93 -7.63
C ALA A 50 4.56 4.48 -6.30
N MET A 51 5.00 3.63 -5.38
CA MET A 51 5.56 4.06 -4.09
C MET A 51 6.83 4.92 -4.26
N ILE A 52 7.71 4.58 -5.20
CA ILE A 52 8.90 5.39 -5.51
C ILE A 52 8.49 6.78 -6.03
N ILE A 53 7.59 6.83 -7.02
CA ILE A 53 7.12 8.10 -7.61
C ILE A 53 6.44 8.97 -6.55
N LEU A 54 5.55 8.39 -5.73
CA LEU A 54 4.87 9.13 -4.66
C LEU A 54 5.85 9.63 -3.60
N THR A 55 6.84 8.81 -3.21
CA THR A 55 7.86 9.22 -2.24
C THR A 55 8.68 10.40 -2.77
N ILE A 56 9.14 10.33 -4.01
CA ILE A 56 9.92 11.41 -4.65
C ILE A 56 9.06 12.67 -4.83
N GLY A 57 7.82 12.51 -5.30
CA GLY A 57 6.89 13.62 -5.50
C GLY A 57 6.60 14.34 -4.19
N PHE A 58 6.25 13.61 -3.13
CA PHE A 58 5.91 14.20 -1.84
C PHE A 58 7.12 14.87 -1.17
N THR A 59 8.30 14.24 -1.23
CA THR A 59 9.54 14.83 -0.69
C THR A 59 9.97 16.09 -1.46
N GLY A 60 9.74 16.14 -2.78
CA GLY A 60 9.92 17.34 -3.59
C GLY A 60 8.92 18.46 -3.25
N PHE A 61 7.65 18.14 -3.00
CA PHE A 61 6.67 19.15 -2.56
C PHE A 61 6.99 19.73 -1.18
N ILE A 62 7.50 18.90 -0.25
CA ILE A 62 7.98 19.37 1.05
C ILE A 62 9.18 20.31 0.91
N SER A 63 10.13 20.02 0.00
CA SER A 63 11.33 20.87 -0.17
C SER A 63 11.03 22.24 -0.79
N ILE A 64 9.93 22.35 -1.55
CA ILE A 64 9.45 23.60 -2.15
C ILE A 64 8.59 24.42 -1.17
N GLY A 65 8.26 23.88 0.00
CA GLY A 65 7.52 24.58 1.06
C GLY A 65 5.99 24.54 0.95
N GLU A 66 5.46 23.86 -0.07
CA GLU A 66 4.01 23.68 -0.30
C GLU A 66 3.47 22.36 0.29
N GLY A 67 4.32 21.57 0.93
CA GLY A 67 3.94 20.29 1.54
C GLY A 67 3.33 20.48 2.93
N HIS A 68 2.00 20.39 3.05
CA HIS A 68 1.36 20.26 4.36
C HIS A 68 1.58 18.85 4.93
N THR A 69 2.50 18.73 5.89
CA THR A 69 2.74 17.48 6.60
C THR A 69 1.67 17.25 7.66
N MET A 70 0.91 16.17 7.52
CA MET A 70 -0.04 15.73 8.54
C MET A 70 0.73 15.03 9.66
N HIS A 71 0.57 15.50 10.89
CA HIS A 71 1.17 14.88 12.07
C HIS A 71 0.23 13.80 12.61
N PHE A 72 0.72 12.57 12.69
CA PHE A 72 -0.01 11.45 13.26
C PHE A 72 0.79 10.84 14.39
N ASP A 73 0.14 10.68 15.55
CA ASP A 73 0.70 9.95 16.69
C ASP A 73 0.67 8.44 16.43
N VAL A 74 1.85 7.82 16.34
CA VAL A 74 1.99 6.39 16.07
C VAL A 74 2.09 5.61 17.38
N GLY A 75 0.94 5.15 17.89
CA GLY A 75 0.83 4.34 19.11
C GLY A 75 0.76 2.83 18.85
N LEU A 76 0.77 2.03 19.93
CA LEU A 76 0.45 0.60 19.89
C LEU A 76 -0.97 0.36 19.30
N ASN A 77 -1.89 1.30 19.53
CA ASN A 77 -3.23 1.31 18.96
C ASN A 77 -3.19 1.31 17.42
N THR A 78 -2.22 1.99 16.81
CA THR A 78 -2.04 2.03 15.35
C THR A 78 -1.59 0.66 14.84
N ILE A 79 -0.69 -0.03 15.55
CA ILE A 79 -0.25 -1.38 15.19
C ILE A 79 -1.41 -2.38 15.28
N ALA A 80 -2.16 -2.36 16.39
CA ALA A 80 -3.33 -3.20 16.57
C ALA A 80 -4.40 -2.92 15.49
N GLY A 81 -4.64 -1.64 15.18
CA GLY A 81 -5.54 -1.20 14.13
C GLY A 81 -5.13 -1.69 12.74
N LEU A 82 -3.84 -1.57 12.38
CA LEU A 82 -3.31 -2.07 11.11
C LEU A 82 -3.52 -3.58 10.96
N PHE A 83 -3.33 -4.34 12.04
CA PHE A 83 -3.50 -5.79 12.01
C PHE A 83 -4.97 -6.19 11.78
N ILE A 84 -5.89 -5.60 12.56
CA ILE A 84 -7.34 -5.84 12.41
C ILE A 84 -7.83 -5.40 11.03
N PHE A 85 -7.37 -4.24 10.55
CA PHE A 85 -7.71 -3.72 9.23
C PHE A 85 -7.18 -4.63 8.11
N GLY A 86 -5.96 -5.17 8.25
CA GLY A 86 -5.39 -6.14 7.33
C GLY A 86 -6.22 -7.43 7.25
N ILE A 87 -6.66 -7.97 8.39
CA ILE A 87 -7.57 -9.13 8.42
C ILE A 87 -8.88 -8.80 7.69
N GLY A 88 -9.45 -7.61 7.95
CA GLY A 88 -10.64 -7.12 7.25
C GLY A 88 -10.46 -7.06 5.73
N MET A 89 -9.32 -6.57 5.23
CA MET A 89 -9.03 -6.55 3.79
C MET A 89 -8.98 -7.95 3.17
N VAL A 90 -8.43 -8.94 3.88
CA VAL A 90 -8.35 -10.32 3.39
C VAL A 90 -9.74 -10.93 3.32
N LEU A 91 -10.57 -10.73 4.36
CA LEU A 91 -11.96 -11.21 4.40
C LEU A 91 -12.83 -10.55 3.32
N ALA A 92 -12.65 -9.25 3.08
CA ALA A 92 -13.37 -8.51 2.04
C ALA A 92 -12.87 -8.83 0.61
N GLY A 93 -11.68 -9.43 0.46
CA GLY A 93 -11.09 -9.75 -0.84
C GLY A 93 -10.68 -8.52 -1.68
N ALA A 94 -10.54 -7.35 -1.06
CA ALA A 94 -10.17 -6.09 -1.72
C ALA A 94 -9.56 -5.10 -0.71
N CYS A 95 -8.63 -4.25 -1.17
CA CYS A 95 -8.23 -3.06 -0.43
C CYS A 95 -9.27 -1.94 -0.64
N THR A 96 -9.34 -0.97 0.27
CA THR A 96 -10.34 0.11 0.26
C THR A 96 -10.45 0.83 -1.10
N VAL A 97 -9.31 1.11 -1.74
CA VAL A 97 -9.26 1.74 -3.08
C VAL A 97 -9.89 0.83 -4.15
N SER A 98 -9.56 -0.47 -4.14
CA SER A 98 -10.15 -1.43 -5.07
C SER A 98 -11.64 -1.66 -4.78
N THR A 99 -12.08 -1.56 -3.54
CA THR A 99 -13.50 -1.66 -3.17
C THR A 99 -14.30 -0.54 -3.84
N TRP A 100 -13.84 0.70 -3.75
CA TRP A 100 -14.47 1.85 -4.44
C TRP A 100 -14.61 1.62 -5.95
N VAL A 101 -13.53 1.16 -6.59
CA VAL A 101 -13.51 0.90 -8.03
C VAL A 101 -14.46 -0.25 -8.40
N LYS A 102 -14.42 -1.38 -7.68
CA LYS A 102 -15.31 -2.52 -7.93
C LYS A 102 -16.78 -2.18 -7.69
N THR A 103 -17.07 -1.34 -6.71
CA THR A 103 -18.41 -0.80 -6.49
C THR A 103 -18.85 0.06 -7.69
N GLY A 104 -17.96 0.88 -8.24
CA GLY A 104 -18.21 1.64 -9.47
C GLY A 104 -18.39 0.77 -10.72
N GLU A 105 -17.79 -0.42 -10.77
CA GLU A 105 -18.02 -1.43 -11.81
C GLU A 105 -19.34 -2.21 -11.63
N GLY A 106 -20.09 -1.98 -10.54
CA GLY A 106 -21.36 -2.65 -10.26
C GLY A 106 -21.23 -3.97 -9.49
N ASN A 107 -20.09 -4.25 -8.87
CA ASN A 107 -19.94 -5.46 -8.04
C ASN A 107 -20.68 -5.31 -6.70
N ILE A 108 -21.79 -6.03 -6.56
CA ILE A 108 -22.66 -6.02 -5.37
C ILE A 108 -21.88 -6.46 -4.11
N GLY A 109 -20.95 -7.42 -4.23
CA GLY A 109 -20.13 -7.86 -3.10
C GLY A 109 -19.20 -6.74 -2.59
N ALA A 110 -18.62 -5.95 -3.50
CA ALA A 110 -17.80 -4.80 -3.14
C ALA A 110 -18.63 -3.66 -2.54
N LEU A 111 -19.86 -3.45 -3.03
CA LEU A 111 -20.80 -2.48 -2.46
C LEU A 111 -21.11 -2.80 -0.98
N TRP A 112 -21.38 -4.06 -0.65
CA TRP A 112 -21.58 -4.48 0.74
C TRP A 112 -20.33 -4.27 1.60
N ALA A 113 -19.15 -4.65 1.10
CA ALA A 113 -17.90 -4.41 1.81
C ALA A 113 -17.65 -2.91 2.07
N LEU A 114 -17.97 -2.05 1.11
CA LEU A 114 -17.87 -0.60 1.24
C LEU A 114 -18.83 -0.06 2.31
N LEU A 115 -20.10 -0.50 2.28
CA LEU A 115 -21.11 -0.11 3.25
C LEU A 115 -20.68 -0.50 4.67
N PHE A 116 -20.29 -1.75 4.88
CA PHE A 116 -19.83 -2.22 6.20
C PHE A 116 -18.53 -1.54 6.65
N THR A 117 -17.68 -1.08 5.73
CA THR A 117 -16.51 -0.26 6.09
C THR A 117 -16.94 1.07 6.69
N PHE A 118 -17.91 1.77 6.08
CA PHE A 118 -18.45 3.02 6.63
C PHE A 118 -19.18 2.80 7.95
N VAL A 119 -20.00 1.75 8.05
CA VAL A 119 -20.70 1.41 9.30
C VAL A 119 -19.72 1.06 10.41
N GLY A 120 -18.68 0.27 10.12
CA GLY A 120 -17.63 -0.07 11.08
C GLY A 120 -16.84 1.15 11.54
N MET A 121 -16.49 2.06 10.63
CA MET A 121 -15.79 3.30 10.96
C MET A 121 -16.66 4.23 11.82
N PHE A 122 -17.95 4.31 11.52
CA PHE A 122 -18.92 5.09 12.31
C PHE A 122 -19.16 4.49 13.70
N LEU A 123 -19.36 3.18 13.80
CA LEU A 123 -19.52 2.47 15.07
C LEU A 123 -18.27 2.56 15.93
N PHE A 124 -17.08 2.38 15.33
CA PHE A 124 -15.83 2.54 16.06
C PHE A 124 -15.68 3.96 16.59
N SER A 125 -15.99 4.98 15.79
CA SER A 125 -16.01 6.39 16.22
C SER A 125 -16.97 6.62 17.39
N LEU A 126 -18.18 6.04 17.34
CA LEU A 126 -19.16 6.13 18.43
C LEU A 126 -18.71 5.41 19.71
N VAL A 127 -18.14 4.21 19.59
CA VAL A 127 -17.65 3.44 20.75
C VAL A 127 -16.46 4.16 21.39
N TRP A 128 -15.54 4.69 20.59
CA TRP A 128 -14.44 5.49 21.09
C TRP A 128 -14.94 6.77 21.76
N SER A 129 -15.88 7.47 21.12
CA SER A 129 -16.53 8.65 21.70
C SER A 129 -17.20 8.31 23.03
N TRP A 130 -17.93 7.19 23.11
CA TRP A 130 -18.65 6.81 24.34
C TRP A 130 -17.72 6.38 25.48
N ASN A 131 -16.60 5.72 25.17
CA ASN A 131 -15.60 5.29 26.15
C ASN A 131 -14.67 6.44 26.61
N TYR A 132 -14.50 7.49 25.80
CA TYR A 132 -13.59 8.62 26.08
C TYR A 132 -14.30 9.97 26.31
N TRP A 133 -15.60 9.96 26.66
CA TRP A 133 -16.39 11.19 26.95
C TRP A 133 -16.84 11.22 28.42
N PRO A 134 -16.59 12.30 29.22
CA PRO A 134 -16.12 13.65 28.86
C PRO A 134 -14.66 13.64 28.39
N PRO A 135 -14.14 14.67 27.69
CA PRO A 135 -12.73 14.76 27.34
C PRO A 135 -11.91 14.83 28.63
N ALA A 136 -11.63 13.66 29.22
CA ALA A 136 -10.96 13.59 30.48
C ALA A 136 -9.51 14.01 30.21
N PRO A 137 -9.01 15.01 30.93
CA PRO A 137 -7.70 15.64 30.77
C PRO A 137 -6.57 14.71 31.23
N ALA A 138 -6.55 13.44 30.82
CA ALA A 138 -5.51 12.49 31.19
C ALA A 138 -4.13 12.86 30.62
N SER A 139 -4.08 13.76 29.62
CA SER A 139 -2.85 14.37 29.12
C SER A 139 -2.48 15.71 29.78
N MET A 140 -3.35 16.26 30.66
CA MET A 140 -3.15 17.57 31.31
C MET A 140 -3.16 17.52 32.85
N THR A 141 -3.10 16.34 33.47
CA THR A 141 -3.04 16.22 34.95
C THR A 141 -1.63 16.06 35.54
N GLY A 142 -0.56 16.11 34.75
CA GLY A 142 0.81 16.03 35.29
C GLY A 142 1.15 14.72 36.01
N GLU A 143 0.27 13.72 35.93
CA GLU A 143 0.48 12.36 36.41
C GLU A 143 0.66 11.40 35.24
N ILE A 144 1.54 10.41 35.43
CA ILE A 144 1.93 9.44 34.42
C ILE A 144 0.79 8.42 34.26
N ASN A 145 -0.09 8.67 33.29
CA ASN A 145 -1.21 7.77 32.99
C ASN A 145 -0.77 6.72 31.97
N LEU A 146 -0.83 5.42 32.33
CA LEU A 146 -0.40 4.30 31.48
C LEU A 146 -1.26 4.14 30.21
N GLU A 147 -2.49 4.67 30.20
CA GLU A 147 -3.38 4.72 29.03
C GLU A 147 -3.16 5.97 28.15
N ALA A 148 -2.66 7.08 28.72
CA ALA A 148 -2.24 8.28 27.98
C ALA A 148 -0.79 8.16 27.48
N LEU A 149 0.02 7.28 28.08
CA LEU A 149 1.20 6.72 27.45
C LEU A 149 0.75 5.79 26.32
N GLN A 150 0.32 6.40 25.22
CA GLN A 150 0.59 5.84 23.90
C GLN A 150 2.12 5.61 23.86
N LEU A 151 2.59 4.43 24.31
CA LEU A 151 3.98 3.96 24.24
C LEU A 151 4.36 3.76 22.77
N GLY A 152 4.45 4.89 22.10
CA GLY A 152 4.51 5.10 20.68
C GLY A 152 5.19 6.43 20.42
N PHE A 153 6.34 6.63 21.07
CA PHE A 153 7.31 7.62 20.62
C PHE A 153 7.90 7.15 19.28
N SER A 154 7.10 7.16 18.22
CA SER A 154 7.61 6.95 16.88
C SER A 154 6.76 7.67 15.84
N ASN A 155 6.56 8.97 16.06
CA ASN A 155 6.11 9.82 14.97
C ASN A 155 7.24 9.92 13.96
N ALA A 156 6.95 9.73 12.68
CA ALA A 156 7.92 9.99 11.62
C ALA A 156 8.50 11.42 11.74
N ALA A 157 7.69 12.38 12.21
CA ALA A 157 8.11 13.75 12.52
C ALA A 157 9.03 13.85 13.76
N THR A 158 8.80 13.09 14.84
CA THR A 158 9.70 13.13 16.02
C THR A 158 11.01 12.40 15.77
N LEU A 159 11.07 11.48 14.81
CA LEU A 159 12.34 10.93 14.30
C LEU A 159 13.09 11.95 13.43
N GLN A 160 12.38 12.71 12.58
CA GLN A 160 12.96 13.75 11.74
C GLN A 160 13.52 14.92 12.57
N GLU A 161 12.80 15.33 13.62
CA GLU A 161 13.26 16.37 14.55
C GLU A 161 14.36 15.88 15.51
N LYS A 162 14.33 14.61 15.98
CA LYS A 162 15.42 14.07 16.82
C LYS A 162 16.72 13.82 16.07
N PHE A 163 16.67 13.44 14.80
CA PHE A 163 17.87 13.13 14.00
C PHE A 163 18.37 14.30 13.13
N GLY A 164 17.60 15.38 12.98
CA GLY A 164 18.02 16.56 12.18
C GLY A 164 18.23 16.26 10.70
N ILE A 165 17.64 15.17 10.18
CA ILE A 165 17.83 14.72 8.80
C ILE A 165 16.79 15.43 7.90
N PRO A 166 17.19 16.12 6.82
CA PRO A 166 16.24 16.75 5.91
C PRO A 166 15.29 15.70 5.32
N ALA A 167 14.00 16.02 5.19
CA ALA A 167 12.95 15.13 4.66
C ALA A 167 13.36 14.45 3.33
N ILE A 168 14.18 15.15 2.54
CA ILE A 168 14.75 14.69 1.27
C ILE A 168 15.65 13.47 1.47
N ALA A 169 16.50 13.45 2.50
CA ALA A 169 17.40 12.32 2.75
C ALA A 169 16.63 11.06 3.16
N PHE A 170 15.56 11.19 3.96
CA PHE A 170 14.68 10.07 4.28
C PHE A 170 13.94 9.56 3.03
N GLY A 171 13.43 10.48 2.20
CA GLY A 171 12.81 10.16 0.92
C GLY A 171 13.73 9.42 -0.05
N ILE A 172 14.98 9.87 -0.17
CA ILE A 172 16.01 9.24 -1.02
C ILE A 172 16.36 7.85 -0.49
N VAL A 173 16.55 7.69 0.82
CA VAL A 173 16.84 6.38 1.43
C VAL A 173 15.68 5.40 1.19
N GLN A 174 14.44 5.83 1.43
CA GLN A 174 13.27 5.00 1.17
C GLN A 174 13.15 4.63 -0.32
N ALA A 175 13.34 5.60 -1.22
CA ALA A 175 13.31 5.35 -2.66
C ALA A 175 14.43 4.39 -3.09
N ALA A 176 15.63 4.52 -2.53
CA ALA A 176 16.75 3.63 -2.79
C ALA A 176 16.47 2.20 -2.32
N VAL A 177 15.91 2.02 -1.13
CA VAL A 177 15.50 0.71 -0.61
C VAL A 177 14.45 0.07 -1.52
N LEU A 178 13.41 0.83 -1.92
CA LEU A 178 12.39 0.35 -2.85
C LEU A 178 12.97 0.00 -4.22
N ALA A 179 13.92 0.80 -4.73
CA ALA A 179 14.61 0.54 -5.99
C ALA A 179 15.48 -0.73 -5.90
N LEU A 180 16.19 -0.97 -4.79
CA LEU A 180 16.95 -2.20 -4.57
C LEU A 180 16.04 -3.42 -4.57
N ILE A 181 14.89 -3.35 -3.89
CA ILE A 181 13.88 -4.42 -3.91
C ILE A 181 13.37 -4.66 -5.33
N TYR A 182 13.08 -3.60 -6.08
CA TYR A 182 12.64 -3.70 -7.47
C TYR A 182 13.69 -4.36 -8.37
N LEU A 183 14.96 -3.96 -8.26
CA LEU A 183 16.07 -4.56 -9.00
C LEU A 183 16.31 -6.02 -8.62
N ALA A 184 16.16 -6.37 -7.34
CA ALA A 184 16.25 -7.75 -6.87
C ALA A 184 15.14 -8.63 -7.47
N ILE A 185 13.92 -8.10 -7.58
CA ILE A 185 12.80 -8.79 -8.24
C ILE A 185 13.10 -9.00 -9.73
N LEU A 186 13.59 -7.99 -10.44
CA LEU A 186 13.94 -8.13 -11.86
C LEU A 186 15.04 -9.17 -12.09
N LYS A 187 16.10 -9.17 -11.27
CA LYS A 187 17.14 -10.21 -11.32
C LYS A 187 16.57 -11.61 -11.11
N LYS A 188 15.64 -11.74 -10.15
CA LYS A 188 15.00 -13.02 -9.83
C LYS A 188 14.10 -13.51 -10.97
N GLU A 189 13.32 -12.63 -11.60
CA GLU A 189 12.52 -12.97 -12.79
C GLU A 189 13.41 -13.38 -13.98
N ALA A 190 14.51 -12.65 -14.24
CA ALA A 190 15.43 -12.99 -15.32
C ALA A 190 16.05 -14.39 -15.14
N ALA A 191 16.49 -14.72 -13.93
CA ALA A 191 17.03 -16.04 -13.61
C ALA A 191 15.96 -17.15 -13.72
N GLN A 192 14.70 -16.88 -13.34
CA GLN A 192 13.61 -17.84 -13.52
C GLN A 192 13.31 -18.07 -15.01
N HIS A 193 13.29 -17.01 -15.82
CA HIS A 193 13.00 -17.12 -17.25
C HIS A 193 14.05 -17.95 -17.99
N GLN A 194 15.35 -17.74 -17.69
CA GLN A 194 16.44 -18.55 -18.23
C GLN A 194 16.26 -20.05 -17.93
N ARG A 195 15.96 -20.40 -16.67
CA ARG A 195 15.71 -21.80 -16.27
C ARG A 195 14.53 -22.43 -17.01
N HIS A 196 13.48 -21.66 -17.28
CA HIS A 196 12.33 -22.15 -18.06
C HIS A 196 12.69 -22.41 -19.53
N VAL A 197 13.48 -21.52 -20.13
CA VAL A 197 13.96 -21.68 -21.52
C VAL A 197 14.88 -22.90 -21.63
N GLU A 198 15.84 -23.05 -20.72
CA GLU A 198 16.74 -24.21 -20.67
C GLU A 198 15.96 -25.53 -20.50
N ALA A 199 14.97 -25.56 -19.59
CA ALA A 199 14.13 -26.73 -19.39
C ALA A 199 13.26 -27.06 -20.62
N GLN A 200 12.78 -26.04 -21.35
CA GLN A 200 12.04 -26.25 -22.60
C GLN A 200 12.94 -26.77 -23.72
N GLN A 201 14.15 -26.24 -23.86
CA GLN A 201 15.14 -26.72 -24.83
C GLN A 201 15.54 -28.17 -24.54
N ALA A 202 15.80 -28.53 -23.27
CA ALA A 202 16.09 -29.91 -22.87
C ALA A 202 14.93 -30.88 -23.17
N ARG A 203 13.68 -30.45 -22.97
CA ARG A 203 12.48 -31.24 -23.32
C ARG A 203 12.31 -31.39 -24.83
N ALA A 204 12.56 -30.33 -25.60
CA ALA A 204 12.51 -30.38 -27.06
C ALA A 204 13.56 -31.34 -27.61
N ALA A 205 14.80 -31.23 -27.13
CA ALA A 205 15.91 -32.12 -27.53
C ALA A 205 15.60 -33.61 -27.24
N ARG A 206 15.02 -33.93 -26.08
CA ARG A 206 14.57 -35.30 -25.77
C ARG A 206 13.52 -35.81 -26.76
N LYS A 207 12.49 -35.01 -27.05
CA LYS A 207 11.43 -35.40 -28.01
C LYS A 207 11.98 -35.62 -29.42
N THR A 208 12.93 -34.79 -29.86
CA THR A 208 13.59 -34.98 -31.16
C THR A 208 14.38 -36.27 -31.18
N ALA A 209 15.13 -36.59 -30.11
CA ALA A 209 15.90 -37.83 -30.01
C ALA A 209 15.00 -39.09 -30.01
N GLU A 210 13.89 -39.06 -29.28
CA GLU A 210 12.89 -40.14 -29.25
C GLU A 210 12.23 -40.33 -30.62
N GLY A 211 11.82 -39.24 -31.29
CA GLY A 211 11.23 -39.31 -32.64
C GLY A 211 12.20 -39.82 -33.71
N THR A 212 13.49 -39.48 -33.62
CA THR A 212 14.50 -40.04 -34.53
C THR A 212 14.79 -41.51 -34.27
N ALA A 213 14.65 -41.98 -33.03
CA ALA A 213 14.83 -43.39 -32.69
C ALA A 213 13.63 -44.25 -33.16
N GLU A 214 12.41 -43.71 -33.09
CA GLU A 214 11.19 -44.38 -33.56
C GLU A 214 11.11 -44.43 -35.09
N ALA A 215 11.61 -43.42 -35.80
CA ALA A 215 11.68 -43.40 -37.27
C ALA A 215 12.79 -44.30 -37.86
N ALA A 216 13.70 -44.81 -37.03
CA ALA A 216 14.79 -45.70 -37.43
C ALA A 216 14.48 -47.20 -37.24
N GLN A 217 13.29 -47.53 -36.71
CA GLN A 217 12.76 -48.89 -36.58
C GLN A 217 11.72 -49.17 -37.66
#